data_AF-T1AD81-F1
#
_entry.id   AF-T1AD81-F1
#
_cell.length_a   1.000
_cell.length_b   1.000
_cell.length_c   1.000
_cell.angle_alpha   90.00
_cell.angle_beta   90.00
_cell.angle_gamma   90.00
#
_symmetry.space_group_name_H-M   'P 1'
#
loop_
_entity.id
_entity.type
_entity.pdbx_description
1 polymer ?
#
loop_
_entity_poly.entity_id
_entity_poly.type
_entity_poly.pdbx_seq_one_letter_code
_entity_poly.pdbx_strand_id
1 'polypeptide(L)'
;GLIGILAIVSLTGTRFFLDRRSEVLSFLSTGAAILLLTASVFLTLFPRVMVSSLGARYDLTIYNASSNPYSLHVMTIVALTALPFVLAYQIWTYWIFRRRVSAKETPHY
;
A
#
# COMPACT_ATOMS: atom_id res chain seq x y z
N GLY A 1 9.16 -16.53 0.76
CA GLY A 1 8.83 -16.45 2.20
C GLY A 1 7.34 -16.59 2.42
N LEU A 2 6.89 -16.88 3.64
CA LEU A 2 5.47 -17.06 4.01
C LEU A 2 4.55 -15.93 3.49
N ILE A 3 5.04 -14.70 3.53
CA ILE A 3 4.30 -13.50 3.08
C ILE A 3 4.15 -13.45 1.56
N GLY A 4 5.14 -13.91 0.80
CA GLY A 4 5.03 -14.05 -0.65
C GLY A 4 3.98 -15.10 -1.06
N ILE A 5 3.84 -16.18 -0.28
CA ILE A 5 2.80 -17.19 -0.51
C ILE A 5 1.42 -16.57 -0.22
N LEU A 6 1.27 -15.84 0.89
CA LEU A 6 0.03 -15.12 1.22
C LEU A 6 -0.34 -14.08 0.15
N ALA A 7 0.65 -13.40 -0.43
CA ALA A 7 0.44 -12.45 -1.51
C ALA A 7 -0.14 -13.13 -2.77
N ILE A 8 0.45 -14.26 -3.17
CA ILE A 8 -0.03 -15.07 -4.31
C ILE A 8 -1.46 -15.57 -4.04
N VAL A 9 -1.72 -16.04 -2.82
CA VAL A 9 -3.06 -16.50 -2.40
C VAL A 9 -4.08 -15.37 -2.48
N SER A 10 -3.74 -14.17 -2.00
CA SER A 10 -4.62 -12.99 -2.09
C SER A 10 -4.94 -12.62 -3.54
N LEU A 11 -3.95 -12.72 -4.42
CA LEU A 11 -4.08 -12.40 -5.85
C LEU A 11 -4.92 -13.45 -6.60
N THR A 12 -4.77 -14.73 -6.26
CA THR A 12 -5.64 -15.80 -6.78
C THR A 12 -7.06 -15.72 -6.20
N GLY A 13 -7.19 -15.29 -4.94
CA GLY A 13 -8.47 -15.07 -4.27
C GLY A 13 -9.30 -13.99 -4.93
N THR A 14 -8.68 -12.98 -5.55
CA THR A 14 -9.37 -11.95 -6.33
C THR A 14 -10.23 -12.54 -7.45
N ARG A 15 -9.75 -13.58 -8.14
CA ARG A 15 -10.56 -14.27 -9.17
C ARG A 15 -11.79 -14.94 -8.59
N PHE A 16 -11.64 -15.62 -7.45
CA PHE A 16 -12.74 -16.29 -6.77
C PHE A 16 -13.81 -15.30 -6.23
N PHE A 17 -13.39 -14.13 -5.73
CA PHE A 17 -14.31 -13.09 -5.26
C PHE A 17 -15.02 -12.36 -6.41
N LEU A 18 -14.38 -12.27 -7.57
CA LEU A 18 -14.97 -11.71 -8.78
C LEU A 18 -16.12 -12.59 -9.31
N ASP A 19 -15.93 -13.91 -9.29
CA ASP A 19 -16.96 -14.89 -9.68
C ASP A 19 -18.20 -14.84 -8.76
N ARG A 20 -18.00 -14.45 -7.50
CA ARG A 20 -19.07 -14.29 -6.49
C ARG A 20 -19.82 -12.94 -6.59
N ARG A 21 -19.52 -12.10 -7.59
CA ARG A 21 -20.05 -10.73 -7.77
C ARG A 21 -19.90 -9.81 -6.55
N SER A 22 -18.95 -10.09 -5.66
CA SER A 22 -18.64 -9.21 -4.54
C SER A 22 -17.56 -8.21 -4.96
N GLU A 23 -18.00 -7.07 -5.49
CA GLU A 23 -17.11 -5.99 -5.96
C GLU A 23 -16.19 -5.48 -4.83
N VAL A 24 -16.72 -5.37 -3.61
CA VAL A 24 -15.97 -4.91 -2.43
C VAL A 24 -14.87 -5.89 -2.03
N LEU A 25 -15.17 -7.19 -1.98
CA LEU A 25 -14.17 -8.20 -1.60
C LEU A 25 -13.10 -8.39 -2.68
N SER A 26 -13.47 -8.25 -3.96
CA SER A 26 -12.52 -8.27 -5.08
C SER A 26 -11.54 -7.09 -4.99
N PHE A 27 -12.04 -5.89 -4.67
CA PHE A 27 -11.20 -4.70 -4.46
C PHE A 27 -10.26 -4.87 -3.27
N LEU A 28 -10.79 -5.32 -2.11
CA LEU A 28 -9.98 -5.53 -0.90
C LEU A 28 -8.91 -6.61 -1.10
N SER A 29 -9.22 -7.71 -1.80
CA SER A 29 -8.25 -8.78 -2.07
C SER A 29 -7.09 -8.31 -2.95
N THR A 30 -7.37 -7.43 -3.93
CA THR A 30 -6.33 -6.81 -4.77
C THR A 30 -5.47 -5.86 -3.95
N GLY A 31 -6.09 -5.01 -3.13
CA GLY A 31 -5.37 -4.12 -2.21
C GLY A 31 -4.48 -4.89 -1.23
N ALA A 32 -5.00 -5.97 -0.65
CA ALA A 32 -4.24 -6.85 0.23
C ALA A 32 -3.07 -7.53 -0.50
N ALA A 33 -3.25 -7.96 -1.77
CA ALA A 33 -2.18 -8.53 -2.56
C ALA A 33 -1.04 -7.52 -2.78
N ILE A 34 -1.37 -6.28 -3.13
CA ILE A 34 -0.37 -5.19 -3.30
C ILE A 34 0.38 -4.93 -1.99
N LEU A 35 -0.33 -4.85 -0.86
CA LEU A 35 0.28 -4.65 0.46
C LEU A 35 1.22 -5.80 0.84
N LEU A 36 0.78 -7.05 0.64
CA LEU A 36 1.58 -8.24 0.97
C LEU A 36 2.81 -8.38 0.09
N LEU A 37 2.70 -8.08 -1.21
CA LEU A 37 3.86 -8.07 -2.11
C LEU A 37 4.88 -7.01 -1.67
N THR A 38 4.40 -5.80 -1.39
CA THR A 38 5.26 -4.69 -0.93
C THR A 38 5.94 -5.05 0.39
N ALA A 39 5.19 -5.54 1.37
CA ALA A 39 5.72 -5.99 2.66
C ALA A 39 6.74 -7.13 2.51
N SER A 40 6.50 -8.07 1.59
CA SER A 40 7.43 -9.16 1.33
C SER A 40 8.80 -8.65 0.90
N VAL A 41 8.88 -7.62 0.04
CA VAL A 41 10.15 -7.04 -0.41
C VAL A 41 10.92 -6.45 0.77
N PHE A 42 10.27 -5.60 1.57
CA PHE A 42 10.93 -4.96 2.71
C PHE A 42 11.35 -5.95 3.79
N LEU A 43 10.55 -6.99 4.06
CA LEU A 43 10.90 -8.01 5.04
C LEU A 43 12.03 -8.93 4.57
N THR A 44 12.13 -9.20 3.26
CA THR A 44 13.28 -9.95 2.73
C THR A 44 14.57 -9.15 2.74
N LEU A 45 14.48 -7.81 2.65
CA LEU A 45 15.66 -6.94 2.62
C LEU A 45 16.14 -6.56 4.02
N PHE A 46 15.26 -6.56 5.03
CA PHE A 46 15.59 -6.20 6.41
C PHE A 46 16.81 -6.98 6.95
N PRO A 47 17.83 -6.33 7.56
CA PRO A 47 17.89 -4.92 8.01
C PRO A 47 18.45 -3.94 6.97
N ARG A 48 18.70 -4.40 5.74
CA ARG A 48 19.20 -3.58 4.63
C ARG A 48 18.00 -2.97 3.88
N VAL A 49 18.11 -1.72 3.47
CA VAL A 49 17.11 -1.08 2.60
C VAL A 49 17.58 -1.03 1.15
N MET A 50 18.90 -1.03 0.94
CA MET A 50 19.50 -1.14 -0.38
C MET A 50 20.84 -1.88 -0.26
N VAL A 51 21.03 -2.95 -1.04
CA VAL A 51 22.27 -3.72 -1.10
C VAL A 51 23.17 -3.09 -2.16
N SER A 52 24.42 -2.81 -1.82
CA SER A 52 25.39 -2.24 -2.73
C SER A 52 26.02 -3.32 -3.60
N SER A 53 26.07 -3.08 -4.91
CA SER A 53 26.75 -3.96 -5.87
C SER A 53 28.28 -3.84 -5.85
N LEU A 54 28.83 -2.83 -5.15
CA LEU A 54 30.27 -2.54 -5.10
C LEU A 54 30.96 -3.14 -3.86
N GLY A 55 30.20 -3.63 -2.88
CA GLY A 55 30.72 -4.33 -1.70
C GLY A 55 29.85 -4.15 -0.46
N ALA A 56 29.77 -5.19 0.38
CA ALA A 56 28.90 -5.27 1.57
C ALA A 56 29.12 -4.16 2.63
N ARG A 57 30.22 -3.40 2.55
CA ARG A 57 30.53 -2.26 3.43
C ARG A 57 29.74 -1.00 3.08
N TYR A 58 29.18 -0.92 1.87
CA TYR A 58 28.38 0.22 1.38
C TYR A 58 26.87 -0.08 1.38
N ASP A 59 26.44 -1.17 2.03
CA ASP A 59 25.02 -1.48 2.17
C ASP A 59 24.33 -0.39 2.99
N LEU A 60 23.26 0.18 2.45
CA LEU A 60 22.40 1.11 3.20
C LEU A 60 21.53 0.27 4.14
N THR A 61 21.86 0.34 5.42
CA THR A 61 21.07 -0.23 6.52
C THR A 61 20.19 0.85 7.13
N ILE A 62 19.13 0.43 7.83
CA ILE A 62 18.25 1.35 8.58
C ILE A 62 19.00 2.28 9.55
N TYR A 63 20.16 1.85 10.06
CA TYR A 63 20.96 2.61 11.02
C TYR A 63 21.83 3.70 10.36
N ASN A 64 22.26 3.47 9.12
CA ASN A 64 23.11 4.41 8.38
C ASN A 64 22.31 5.33 7.44
N ALA A 65 21.11 4.90 7.02
CA ALA A 65 20.25 5.64 6.10
C ALA A 65 19.20 6.52 6.80
N SER A 66 19.05 6.43 8.13
CA SER A 66 18.09 7.23 8.87
C SER A 66 18.58 8.67 9.08
N SER A 67 17.67 9.64 8.89
CA SER A 67 17.90 11.04 9.28
C SER A 67 18.14 11.19 10.79
N ASN A 68 18.74 12.31 11.18
CA ASN A 68 18.97 12.69 12.58
C ASN A 68 17.68 12.54 13.43
N PRO A 69 17.72 12.02 14.68
CA PRO A 69 16.52 11.69 15.45
C PRO A 69 15.53 12.85 15.61
N TYR A 70 16.02 14.09 15.67
CA TYR A 70 15.18 15.28 15.73
C TYR A 70 14.28 15.41 14.48
N SER A 71 14.84 15.28 13.29
CA SER A 71 14.08 15.39 12.04
C SER A 71 13.10 14.22 11.88
N LEU A 72 13.52 13.01 12.23
CA LEU A 72 12.67 11.82 12.20
C LEU A 72 11.46 11.97 13.14
N HIS A 73 11.69 12.50 14.35
CA HIS A 73 10.63 12.74 15.33
C HIS A 73 9.62 13.77 14.85
N VAL A 74 10.09 14.89 14.29
CA VAL A 74 9.20 15.92 13.71
C VAL A 74 8.37 15.35 12.56
N MET A 75 9.00 14.63 11.62
CA MET A 75 8.30 13.99 10.51
C MET A 75 7.28 12.94 10.98
N THR A 76 7.55 12.24 12.08
CA THR A 76 6.60 11.28 12.67
C THR A 76 5.37 11.98 13.22
N ILE A 77 5.53 13.11 13.92
CA ILE A 77 4.41 13.92 14.41
C ILE A 77 3.57 14.45 13.24
N VAL A 78 4.25 14.96 12.19
CA VAL A 78 3.57 15.45 10.98
C VAL A 78 2.81 14.32 10.30
N ALA A 79 3.41 13.14 10.15
CA ALA A 79 2.73 11.97 9.57
C ALA A 79 1.51 11.56 10.42
N LEU A 80 1.64 11.48 11.74
CA LEU A 80 0.54 11.11 12.63
C LEU A 80 -0.62 12.10 12.61
N THR A 81 -0.33 13.39 12.42
CA THR A 81 -1.35 14.44 12.36
C THR A 81 -1.96 14.56 10.97
N ALA A 82 -1.16 14.58 9.90
CA ALA A 82 -1.63 14.80 8.54
C ALA A 82 -2.29 13.55 7.90
N LEU A 83 -1.75 12.35 8.15
CA LEU A 83 -2.26 11.10 7.57
C LEU A 83 -3.76 10.85 7.85
N PRO A 84 -4.29 11.02 9.08
CA PRO A 84 -5.71 10.82 9.33
C PRO A 84 -6.60 11.80 8.57
N PHE A 85 -6.17 13.06 8.35
CA PHE A 85 -6.93 14.00 7.53
C PHE A 85 -7.00 13.57 6.07
N VAL A 86 -5.88 13.12 5.50
CA VAL A 86 -5.82 12.60 4.13
C VAL A 86 -6.71 11.38 3.97
N LEU A 87 -6.67 10.44 4.92
CA LEU A 87 -7.52 9.25 4.90
C LEU A 87 -9.01 9.60 5.05
N ALA A 88 -9.35 10.54 5.93
CA ALA A 88 -10.72 11.00 6.09
C ALA A 88 -11.27 11.60 4.78
N TYR A 89 -10.49 12.44 4.10
CA TYR A 89 -10.86 13.00 2.81
C TYR A 89 -11.02 11.92 1.72
N GLN A 90 -10.10 10.95 1.68
CA GLN A 90 -10.16 9.86 0.71
C GLN A 90 -11.41 8.99 0.92
N ILE A 91 -11.76 8.67 2.18
CA ILE A 91 -12.96 7.92 2.55
C ILE A 91 -14.23 8.72 2.21
N TRP A 92 -14.26 10.01 2.57
CA TRP A 92 -15.39 10.89 2.29
C TRP A 92 -15.65 11.01 0.78
N THR A 93 -14.60 11.24 0.00
CA THR A 93 -14.67 11.32 -1.46
C THR A 93 -15.19 10.03 -2.06
N TYR A 94 -14.66 8.88 -1.64
CA TYR A 94 -15.16 7.57 -2.07
C TYR A 94 -16.64 7.38 -1.70
N TRP A 95 -17.05 7.82 -0.51
CA TRP A 95 -18.44 7.72 -0.07
C TRP A 95 -19.39 8.60 -0.89
N ILE A 96 -18.97 9.80 -1.28
CA ILE A 96 -19.73 10.69 -2.18
C ILE A 96 -19.90 10.05 -3.55
N PHE A 97 -18.82 9.54 -4.14
CA PHE A 97 -18.81 9.01 -5.50
C PHE A 97 -19.13 7.52 -5.61
N ARG A 98 -19.69 6.90 -4.57
CA ARG A 98 -20.02 5.46 -4.55
C ARG A 98 -21.11 5.04 -5.53
N ARG A 99 -21.84 5.98 -6.14
CA ARG A 99 -22.93 5.65 -7.07
C ARG A 99 -22.35 5.25 -8.42
N ARG A 100 -22.92 4.21 -9.02
CA ARG A 100 -22.53 3.76 -10.37
C ARG A 100 -22.82 4.87 -11.37
N VAL A 101 -21.81 5.25 -12.15
CA VAL A 101 -21.97 6.17 -13.28
C VAL A 101 -22.81 5.47 -14.34
N SER A 102 -23.99 6.01 -14.65
CA SER A 102 -24.88 5.44 -15.67
C SER A 102 -24.67 6.18 -16.99
N ALA A 103 -24.46 5.45 -18.08
CA ALA A 103 -24.26 6.03 -19.42
C ALA A 103 -25.44 6.88 -19.93
N LYS A 104 -26.59 6.89 -19.22
CA LYS A 104 -27.72 7.78 -19.50
C LYS A 104 -27.49 9.24 -19.08
N GLU A 105 -26.42 9.50 -18.34
CA GLU A 105 -25.94 10.82 -17.96
C GLU A 105 -24.78 11.22 -18.89
N THR A 106 -24.94 11.11 -20.22
CA THR A 106 -24.13 11.88 -21.15
C THR A 106 -24.68 13.30 -21.14
N PRO A 107 -23.98 14.27 -20.55
CA PRO A 107 -24.38 15.65 -20.65
C PRO A 107 -24.21 16.05 -22.12
N HIS A 108 -25.29 16.50 -22.75
CA HIS A 108 -25.20 17.19 -24.03
C HIS A 108 -24.55 18.56 -23.78
N TYR A 109 -23.24 18.64 -23.94
CA TYR A 109 -22.52 19.88 -24.24
C TYR A 109 -21.45 19.61 -25.29
#